data_AF-A0A6G1BM05-F1
#
_entry.id   AF-A0A6G1BM05-F1
#
_cell.length_a   1.000
_cell.length_b   1.000
_cell.length_c   1.000
_cell.angle_alpha   90.00
_cell.angle_beta   90.00
_cell.angle_gamma   90.00
#
_symmetry.space_group_name_H-M   'P 1'
#
loop_
_entity.id
_entity.type
_entity.pdbx_description
1 polymer ?
#
loop_
_entity_poly.entity_id
_entity_poly.type
_entity_poly.pdbx_seq_one_letter_code
_entity_poly.pdbx_strand_id
1 'polypeptide(L)'
;MQELYEAGARRTAVMGVAPLGCAPRVMWEGLHLVDGRSCVEEANELVQGYNARLAAQLEALRPRLPDADVVFCDIYRGINDFLMTSLDPRKLVVVSAV
;
A
#
# COMPACT_ATOMS: atom_id res chain seq x y z
N MET A 1 16.53 -1.25 -7.42
CA MET A 1 15.93 -1.23 -8.78
C MET A 1 16.98 -1.28 -9.88
N GLN A 2 17.98 -0.39 -9.90
CA GLN A 2 19.07 -0.45 -10.89
C GLN A 2 19.83 -1.79 -10.84
N GLU A 3 20.18 -2.26 -9.63
CA GLU A 3 20.81 -3.58 -9.47
C GLU A 3 19.97 -4.74 -10.01
N LEU A 4 18.64 -4.72 -9.80
CA LEU A 4 17.73 -5.73 -10.34
C LEU A 4 17.70 -5.69 -11.87
N TYR A 5 17.71 -4.49 -12.44
CA TYR A 5 17.76 -4.28 -13.88
C TYR A 5 19.07 -4.77 -14.49
N GLU A 6 20.21 -4.46 -13.86
CA GLU A 6 21.55 -4.93 -14.24
C GLU A 6 21.65 -6.46 -14.13
N ALA A 7 20.96 -7.06 -13.16
CA ALA A 7 20.83 -8.51 -13.01
C ALA A 7 19.86 -9.16 -14.03
N GLY A 8 19.25 -8.39 -14.94
CA GLY A 8 18.39 -8.92 -16.01
C GLY A 8 16.89 -8.90 -15.71
N ALA A 9 16.44 -8.32 -14.59
CA ALA A 9 15.01 -8.15 -14.34
C ALA A 9 14.40 -7.17 -15.36
N ARG A 10 13.30 -7.60 -16.00
CA ARG A 10 12.55 -6.79 -17.00
C ARG A 10 11.09 -6.60 -16.65
N ARG A 11 10.58 -7.27 -15.63
CA ARG A 11 9.22 -7.11 -15.12
C ARG A 11 9.29 -7.08 -13.60
N THR A 12 8.95 -5.95 -13.01
CA THR A 12 9.03 -5.76 -11.56
C THR A 12 7.77 -5.06 -11.06
N ALA A 13 7.04 -5.72 -10.16
CA ALA A 13 5.99 -5.09 -9.39
C ALA A 13 6.60 -4.53 -8.09
N VAL A 14 6.41 -3.24 -7.83
CA VAL A 14 6.83 -2.59 -6.60
C VAL A 14 5.58 -2.25 -5.81
N MET A 15 5.41 -2.92 -4.67
CA MET A 15 4.26 -2.71 -3.80
C MET A 15 4.48 -1.48 -2.93
N GLY A 16 3.44 -0.64 -2.82
CA GLY A 16 3.35 0.33 -1.74
C GLY A 16 3.20 -0.36 -0.38
N VAL A 17 3.07 0.43 0.67
CA VAL A 17 2.79 -0.05 2.03
C VAL A 17 1.29 0.01 2.28
N ALA A 18 0.73 -1.08 2.79
CA ALA A 18 -0.67 -1.18 3.25
C ALA A 18 -0.97 -0.16 4.37
N PRO A 19 -2.25 0.14 4.71
CA PRO A 19 -2.59 1.04 5.82
C PRO A 19 -2.09 0.49 7.17
N LEU A 20 -0.86 0.86 7.52
CA LEU A 20 -0.13 0.32 8.66
C LEU A 20 -0.76 0.77 9.99
N GLY A 21 -1.44 1.91 10.01
CA GLY A 21 -2.21 2.38 11.16
C GLY A 21 -3.34 1.43 11.56
N CYS A 22 -3.80 0.58 10.63
CA CYS A 22 -4.80 -0.45 10.89
C CYS A 22 -4.18 -1.81 11.27
N ALA A 23 -2.86 -1.93 11.38
CA ALA A 23 -2.23 -3.19 11.76
C ALA A 23 -2.40 -3.45 13.27
N PRO A 24 -2.68 -4.70 13.71
CA PRO A 24 -2.98 -5.01 15.11
C PRO A 24 -1.95 -4.50 16.11
N ARG A 25 -0.66 -4.60 15.77
CA ARG A 25 0.43 -4.12 16.62
C ARG A 25 0.46 -2.60 16.74
N VAL A 26 0.22 -1.87 15.65
CA VAL A 26 0.22 -0.40 15.65
C VAL A 26 -0.99 0.15 16.38
N MET A 27 -2.16 -0.48 16.18
CA MET A 27 -3.35 -0.17 16.98
C MET A 27 -3.12 -0.45 18.48
N TRP A 28 -2.46 -1.56 18.82
CA TRP A 28 -2.09 -1.89 20.21
C TRP A 28 -1.17 -0.85 20.84
N GLU A 29 -0.14 -0.41 20.11
CA GLU A 29 0.78 0.64 20.56
C GLU A 29 0.07 2.01 20.66
N GLY A 30 -0.92 2.26 19.81
CA GLY A 30 -1.74 3.48 19.77
C GLY A 30 -2.94 3.52 20.73
N LEU A 31 -3.20 2.45 21.50
CA LEU A 31 -4.35 2.35 22.43
C LEU A 31 -4.35 3.43 23.52
N HIS A 32 -3.22 4.09 23.76
CA HIS A 32 -3.11 5.21 24.67
C HIS A 32 -3.60 6.55 24.07
N LEU A 33 -3.89 6.60 22.77
CA LEU A 33 -4.19 7.83 22.01
C LEU A 33 -5.61 7.87 21.42
N VAL A 34 -6.28 6.72 21.28
CA VAL A 34 -7.62 6.61 20.64
C VAL A 34 -8.46 5.54 21.35
N ASP A 35 -9.78 5.48 21.13
CA ASP A 35 -10.77 4.55 21.70
C ASP A 35 -10.50 3.03 21.47
N GLY A 36 -9.27 2.66 21.09
CA GLY A 36 -8.74 1.31 20.94
C GLY A 36 -9.36 0.50 19.82
N ARG A 37 -10.19 1.12 18.97
CA ARG A 37 -10.99 0.46 17.92
C ARG A 37 -10.85 1.08 16.54
N SER A 38 -10.09 2.15 16.38
CA SER A 38 -9.84 2.82 15.10
C SER A 38 -8.39 2.67 14.67
N CYS A 39 -8.14 2.82 13.37
CA CYS A 39 -6.79 2.91 12.85
C CYS A 39 -6.07 4.14 13.42
N VAL A 40 -4.74 4.06 13.55
CA VAL A 40 -3.89 5.18 13.92
C VAL A 40 -3.63 6.03 12.68
N GLU A 41 -4.31 7.18 12.57
CA GLU A 41 -4.30 7.96 11.33
C GLU A 41 -2.95 8.62 11.04
N GLU A 42 -2.21 9.03 12.06
CA GLU A 42 -0.88 9.60 11.88
C GLU A 42 0.08 8.60 11.21
N ALA A 43 -0.07 7.31 11.54
CA ALA A 43 0.69 6.25 10.88
C ALA A 43 0.26 6.06 9.41
N ASN A 44 -1.05 6.16 9.12
CA ASN A 44 -1.57 6.08 7.76
C ASN A 44 -1.17 7.28 6.89
N GLU A 45 -1.10 8.49 7.45
CA GLU A 45 -0.62 9.69 6.75
C GLU A 45 0.85 9.55 6.34
N LEU A 46 1.70 9.03 7.24
CA LEU A 46 3.10 8.74 6.94
C LEU A 46 3.23 7.69 5.84
N VAL A 47 2.42 6.64 5.89
CA VAL A 47 2.39 5.59 4.85
C VAL A 47 1.96 6.17 3.50
N GLN A 48 0.90 6.98 3.45
CA GLN A 48 0.44 7.60 2.21
C GLN A 48 1.50 8.54 1.63
N GLY A 49 2.17 9.33 2.47
CA GLY A 49 3.29 10.16 2.07
C GLY A 49 4.47 9.37 1.52
N TYR A 50 4.81 8.24 2.14
CA TYR A 50 5.84 7.32 1.64
C TYR A 50 5.45 6.74 0.27
N ASN A 51 4.23 6.21 0.14
CA ASN A 51 3.74 5.61 -1.12
C ASN A 51 3.71 6.62 -2.26
N ALA A 52 3.28 7.86 -2.00
CA ALA A 52 3.28 8.94 -2.99
C ALA A 52 4.71 9.25 -3.48
N ARG A 53 5.68 9.34 -2.56
CA ARG A 53 7.09 9.55 -2.91
C ARG A 53 7.67 8.37 -3.68
N LEU A 54 7.36 7.14 -3.27
CA LEU A 54 7.80 5.93 -3.95
C LEU A 54 7.27 5.88 -5.40
N ALA A 55 5.97 6.12 -5.60
CA ALA A 55 5.37 6.17 -6.92
C ALA A 55 6.06 7.24 -7.80
N ALA A 56 6.26 8.46 -7.28
CA ALA A 56 6.93 9.53 -8.01
C ALA A 56 8.39 9.18 -8.38
N GLN A 57 9.13 8.50 -7.49
CA GLN A 57 10.48 8.04 -7.77
C GLN A 57 10.51 6.93 -8.84
N LEU A 58 9.53 6.03 -8.85
CA LEU A 58 9.41 5.02 -9.89
C LEU A 58 9.09 5.64 -11.24
N GLU A 59 8.20 6.63 -11.31
CA GLU A 59 7.93 7.39 -12.54
C GLU A 59 9.20 8.07 -13.07
N ALA A 60 9.98 8.70 -12.19
CA ALA A 60 11.24 9.35 -12.57
C ALA A 60 12.32 8.34 -13.02
N LEU A 61 12.25 7.09 -12.53
CA LEU A 61 13.21 6.04 -12.85
C LEU A 61 12.88 5.32 -14.16
N ARG A 62 11.61 5.17 -14.54
CA ARG A 62 11.17 4.45 -15.74
C ARG A 62 11.91 4.84 -17.03
N PRO A 63 12.14 6.13 -17.35
CA PRO A 63 12.90 6.51 -18.55
C PRO A 63 14.35 6.00 -18.58
N ARG A 64 14.90 5.64 -17.42
CA ARG A 64 16.27 5.12 -17.27
C ARG A 64 16.34 3.60 -17.41
N LEU A 65 15.20 2.92 -17.54
CA LEU A 65 15.08 1.46 -17.65
C LEU A 65 14.29 1.09 -18.92
N PRO A 66 14.79 1.43 -20.12
CA PRO A 66 14.01 1.46 -21.37
C PRO A 66 13.44 0.11 -21.83
N ASP A 67 13.98 -1.02 -21.36
CA ASP A 67 13.48 -2.36 -21.69
C ASP A 67 12.79 -3.07 -20.50
N ALA A 68 12.60 -2.37 -19.36
CA ALA A 68 11.95 -2.92 -18.18
C ALA A 68 10.55 -2.32 -17.94
N ASP A 69 9.62 -3.21 -17.63
CA ASP A 69 8.30 -2.86 -17.12
C ASP A 69 8.33 -2.84 -15.59
N VAL A 70 8.15 -1.65 -15.02
CA VAL A 70 8.12 -1.42 -13.58
C VAL A 70 6.76 -0.84 -13.20
N VAL A 71 5.96 -1.60 -12.48
CA VAL A 71 4.60 -1.23 -12.08
C VAL A 71 4.57 -0.94 -10.59
N PHE A 72 3.99 0.20 -10.21
CA PHE A 72 3.66 0.48 -8.81
C PHE A 72 2.30 -0.14 -8.47
N CYS A 73 2.25 -0.91 -7.40
CA CYS A 73 1.02 -1.50 -6.89
C CYS A 73 0.54 -0.73 -5.66
N ASP A 74 -0.53 0.04 -5.82
CA ASP A 74 -1.19 0.76 -4.72
C ASP A 74 -2.03 -0.20 -3.86
N ILE A 75 -1.33 -0.99 -3.05
CA ILE A 75 -1.96 -1.91 -2.11
C ILE A 75 -2.61 -1.18 -0.92
N TYR A 76 -2.26 0.09 -0.69
CA TYR A 76 -2.88 0.90 0.35
C TYR A 76 -4.36 1.05 0.05
N ARG A 77 -4.69 1.52 -1.16
CA ARG A 77 -6.08 1.66 -1.60
C ARG A 77 -6.83 0.34 -1.55
N GLY A 78 -6.26 -0.73 -2.10
CA GLY A 78 -6.93 -2.04 -2.15
C GLY A 78 -7.28 -2.58 -0.76
N ILE A 79 -6.35 -2.48 0.20
CA ILE A 79 -6.59 -2.95 1.58
C ILE A 79 -7.51 -1.99 2.33
N ASN A 80 -7.34 -0.67 2.15
CA ASN A 80 -8.21 0.32 2.79
C ASN A 80 -9.66 0.16 2.33
N ASP A 81 -9.90 -0.04 1.03
CA ASP A 81 -11.22 -0.31 0.47
C ASP A 81 -11.80 -1.60 1.05
N PHE A 82 -11.00 -2.66 1.17
CA PHE A 82 -11.43 -3.91 1.82
C PHE A 82 -11.81 -3.69 3.28
N LEU A 83 -10.98 -2.99 4.06
CA LEU A 83 -11.26 -2.68 5.47
C LEU A 83 -12.54 -1.86 5.60
N MET A 84 -12.69 -0.78 4.84
CA MET A 84 -13.86 0.09 4.87
C MET A 84 -15.14 -0.59 4.35
N THR A 85 -15.02 -1.52 3.39
CA THR A 85 -16.16 -2.29 2.85
C THR A 85 -16.55 -3.43 3.81
N SER A 86 -15.59 -4.08 4.46
CA SER A 86 -15.83 -5.13 5.46
C SER A 86 -16.44 -4.60 6.78
N LEU A 87 -16.32 -3.29 7.03
CA LEU A 87 -16.92 -2.60 8.16
C LEU A 87 -18.35 -2.09 7.88
N ASP A 88 -18.86 -2.24 6.64
CA ASP A 88 -20.26 -2.00 6.28
C ASP A 88 -21.00 -3.35 6.10
N PRO A 89 -21.85 -3.79 7.05
CA PRO A 89 -22.61 -5.03 6.92
C PRO A 89 -23.59 -5.03 5.73
N ARG A 90 -23.83 -3.88 5.07
CA ARG A 90 -24.69 -3.76 3.88
C ARG A 90 -23.92 -3.90 2.55
N LYS A 91 -22.59 -3.94 2.57
CA LYS A 91 -21.74 -4.05 1.38
C LYS A 91 -20.94 -5.35 1.34
N LEU A 92 -21.51 -6.44 1.86
CA LEU A 92 -21.05 -7.79 1.55
C LEU A 92 -21.27 -8.06 0.06
N VAL A 93 -20.41 -7.50 -0.78
CA VAL A 93 -20.22 -7.98 -2.14
C VAL A 93 -19.58 -9.33 -1.97
N VAL A 94 -20.39 -10.38 -2.14
CA VAL A 94 -19.89 -11.73 -2.41
C VAL A 94 -18.88 -11.55 -3.52
N VAL A 95 -17.59 -11.66 -3.19
CA VAL A 95 -16.55 -11.83 -4.20
C VAL A 95 -16.87 -13.18 -4.82
N SER A 96 -17.68 -13.16 -5.89
CA SER A 96 -17.95 -14.37 -6.66
C SER A 96 -16.60 -14.88 -7.09
N ALA A 97 -16.33 -16.11 -6.70
CA ALA A 97 -15.29 -16.91 -7.30
C ALA A 97 -15.50 -16.95 -8.82
N VAL A 98 -14.36 -17.18 -9.49
CA VAL A 98 -14.14 -17.36 -10.93
C VAL A 98 -13.83 -16.07 -11.67
#